data_AF-A0A2E9TIT0-F1
#
_entry.id   AF-A0A2E9TIT0-F1
#
_cell.length_a   1.000
_cell.length_b   1.000
_cell.length_c   1.000
_cell.angle_alpha   90.00
_cell.angle_beta   90.00
_cell.angle_gamma   90.00
#
_symmetry.space_group_name_H-M   'P 1'
#
loop_
_entity.id
_entity.type
_entity.pdbx_description
1 polymer ?
#
loop_
_entity_poly.entity_id
_entity_poly.type
_entity_poly.pdbx_seq_one_letter_code
_entity_poly.pdbx_strand_id
1 'polypeptide(L)'
;DSIWVKFDDIVIGTPFPNNIDKNNFLKTRTFYQMRDDEYVYLIKILDKKLKGDFSPLDFETDVINTIILNKRKQDLFDKLRDSIFINSTKGVDYEIF
;
A
#
# COMPACT_ATOMS: atom_id res chain seq x y z
N ASP A 1 15.93 10.60 5.28
CA ASP A 1 14.69 9.92 4.89
C ASP A 1 14.78 9.43 3.46
N SER A 2 14.48 8.15 3.23
CA SER A 2 14.46 7.52 1.92
C SER A 2 13.05 7.04 1.65
N ILE A 3 12.43 7.51 0.57
CA ILE A 3 11.05 7.14 0.21
C ILE A 3 11.10 6.03 -0.84
N TRP A 4 10.38 4.95 -0.60
CA TRP A 4 10.17 3.87 -1.57
C TRP A 4 9.00 4.21 -2.48
N VAL A 5 9.24 4.20 -3.79
CA VAL A 5 8.24 4.52 -4.83
C VAL A 5 8.17 3.39 -5.85
N LYS A 6 6.98 3.12 -6.38
CA LYS A 6 6.83 2.16 -7.48
C LYS A 6 7.52 2.73 -8.71
N PHE A 7 8.27 1.89 -9.41
CA PHE A 7 8.89 2.30 -10.66
C PHE A 7 7.85 2.73 -11.70
N ASP A 8 6.66 2.13 -11.69
CA ASP A 8 5.56 2.50 -12.59
C ASP A 8 5.09 3.95 -12.37
N ASP A 9 5.08 4.41 -11.12
CA ASP A 9 4.67 5.79 -10.79
C ASP A 9 5.71 6.82 -11.25
N ILE A 10 6.98 6.42 -11.39
CA ILE A 10 8.05 7.28 -11.93
C ILE A 10 7.95 7.41 -13.45
N VAL A 11 7.52 6.35 -14.14
CA VAL A 11 7.31 6.34 -15.59
C VAL A 11 6.10 7.20 -15.98
N ILE A 12 5.09 7.26 -15.11
CA ILE A 12 3.90 8.09 -15.33
C ILE A 12 4.30 9.57 -15.18
N GLY A 13 4.17 10.34 -16.26
CA GLY A 13 4.41 11.79 -16.26
C GLY A 13 5.87 12.21 -16.49
N THR A 14 6.76 11.28 -16.84
CA THR A 14 8.10 11.60 -17.33
C THR A 14 8.25 11.18 -18.80
N PRO A 15 9.19 11.76 -19.56
CA PRO A 15 9.45 11.37 -20.96
C PRO A 15 10.17 10.00 -21.06
N PHE A 16 9.78 9.05 -20.22
CA PHE A 16 10.38 7.73 -20.15
C PHE A 16 9.88 6.83 -21.29
N PRO A 17 10.74 6.04 -21.95
CA PRO A 17 10.31 5.17 -23.04
C PRO A 17 9.35 4.06 -22.57
N ASN A 18 8.16 3.99 -23.16
CA ASN A 18 7.11 3.02 -22.80
C ASN A 18 7.52 1.54 -23.04
N ASN A 19 8.52 1.30 -23.87
CA ASN A 19 8.95 -0.01 -24.37
C ASN A 19 10.22 -0.57 -23.70
N ILE A 20 10.66 0.00 -22.57
CA ILE A 20 11.83 -0.49 -21.84
C ILE A 20 11.47 -1.69 -20.94
N ASP A 21 12.32 -2.71 -20.95
CA ASP A 21 12.31 -3.75 -19.92
C ASP A 21 12.77 -3.16 -18.58
N LYS A 22 11.78 -2.90 -17.72
CA LYS A 22 11.94 -2.33 -16.37
C LYS A 22 12.90 -3.14 -15.51
N ASN A 23 12.84 -4.48 -15.61
CA ASN A 23 13.70 -5.35 -14.81
C ASN A 23 15.15 -5.21 -15.25
N ASN A 24 15.40 -5.17 -16.55
CA ASN A 24 16.75 -4.98 -17.07
C ASN A 24 17.29 -3.56 -16.79
N PHE A 25 16.43 -2.54 -16.91
CA PHE A 25 16.78 -1.15 -16.59
C PHE A 25 17.21 -0.99 -15.13
N LEU A 26 16.39 -1.48 -14.21
CA LEU A 26 16.69 -1.43 -12.77
C LEU A 26 17.96 -2.22 -12.46
N LYS A 27 18.25 -3.32 -13.15
CA LYS A 27 19.49 -4.10 -12.94
C LYS A 27 20.74 -3.37 -13.41
N THR A 28 20.69 -2.76 -14.59
CA THR A 28 21.88 -2.24 -15.29
C THR A 28 22.22 -0.79 -14.95
N ARG A 29 21.25 0.02 -14.52
CA ARG A 29 21.44 1.46 -14.31
C ARG A 29 21.12 1.87 -12.88
N THR A 30 21.98 2.70 -12.30
CA THR A 30 21.79 3.34 -10.98
C THR A 30 21.50 4.84 -11.09
N PHE A 31 21.70 5.41 -12.28
CA PHE A 31 21.45 6.80 -12.59
C PHE A 31 20.85 6.92 -14.00
N TYR A 32 19.87 7.79 -14.15
CA TYR A 32 19.24 8.08 -15.43
C TYR A 32 18.83 9.55 -15.51
N GLN A 33 19.10 10.15 -16.66
CA GLN A 33 18.73 11.52 -16.97
C GLN A 33 17.84 11.52 -18.20
N MET A 34 16.74 12.26 -18.13
CA MET A 34 15.87 12.53 -19.27
C MET A 34 15.50 14.01 -19.30
N ARG A 35 15.15 14.48 -20.49
CA ARG A 35 14.84 15.88 -20.76
C ARG A 35 13.66 15.92 -21.72
N ASP A 36 12.72 16.81 -21.46
CA ASP A 36 11.75 17.28 -22.44
C ASP A 36 12.03 18.76 -22.79
N ASP A 37 11.11 19.40 -23.51
CA ASP A 37 11.33 20.77 -24.00
C ASP A 37 11.40 21.81 -22.86
N GLU A 38 10.80 21.54 -21.69
CA GLU A 38 10.70 22.51 -20.58
C GLU A 38 11.50 22.12 -19.33
N TYR A 39 11.78 20.82 -19.13
CA TYR A 39 12.29 20.28 -17.87
C TYR A 39 13.38 19.22 -18.07
N VAL A 40 14.22 19.09 -17.04
CA VAL A 40 15.24 18.04 -16.92
C VAL A 40 14.94 17.20 -15.69
N TYR A 41 14.77 15.90 -15.90
CA TYR A 41 14.48 14.92 -14.86
C TYR A 41 15.74 14.10 -14.57
N LEU A 42 16.11 14.04 -13.29
CA LEU A 42 17.30 13.35 -12.80
C LEU A 42 16.86 12.28 -11.80
N ILE A 43 17.15 11.02 -12.10
CA ILE A 43 16.79 9.89 -11.24
C ILE A 43 18.08 9.22 -10.77
N LYS A 44 18.25 9.12 -9.46
CA LYS A 44 19.30 8.34 -8.81
C LYS A 44 18.64 7.24 -7.98
N ILE A 45 18.95 5.99 -8.32
CA ILE A 45 18.45 4.81 -7.62
C ILE A 45 19.45 4.48 -6.51
N LEU A 46 19.01 4.64 -5.26
CA LEU A 46 19.82 4.32 -4.09
C LEU A 46 19.70 2.84 -3.71
N ASP A 47 18.49 2.30 -3.77
CA ASP A 47 18.20 0.90 -3.50
C ASP A 47 16.99 0.44 -4.35
N LYS A 48 16.89 -0.87 -4.61
CA LYS A 48 15.86 -1.47 -5.48
C LYS A 48 15.44 -2.84 -4.97
N LYS A 49 14.14 -3.13 -5.04
CA LYS A 49 13.54 -4.44 -4.73
C LYS A 49 12.79 -4.91 -5.96
N LEU A 50 13.06 -6.13 -6.41
CA LEU A 50 12.36 -6.72 -7.56
C LEU A 50 11.09 -7.43 -7.09
N LYS A 51 10.16 -7.69 -8.03
CA LYS A 51 8.98 -8.50 -7.73
C LYS A 51 9.42 -9.88 -7.23
N GLY A 52 9.00 -10.23 -6.01
CA GLY A 52 9.39 -11.47 -5.32
C GLY A 52 10.32 -11.26 -4.12
N ASP A 53 10.94 -10.08 -3.99
CA ASP A 53 11.70 -9.71 -2.79
C ASP A 53 10.77 -9.20 -1.68
N PHE A 54 11.25 -9.19 -0.44
CA PHE A 54 10.52 -8.59 0.68
C PHE A 54 10.29 -7.10 0.44
N SER A 55 9.00 -6.70 0.43
CA SER A 55 8.62 -5.29 0.33
C SER A 55 9.17 -4.49 1.51
N PRO A 56 9.61 -3.24 1.30
CA PRO A 56 9.98 -2.33 2.39
C PRO A 56 8.79 -2.08 3.32
N LEU A 57 9.06 -2.00 4.63
CA LEU A 57 8.02 -1.79 5.65
C LEU A 57 7.22 -0.51 5.39
N ASP A 58 7.89 0.60 5.04
CA ASP A 58 7.25 1.90 4.80
C ASP A 58 6.20 1.83 3.68
N PHE A 59 6.41 0.95 2.70
CA PHE A 59 5.50 0.77 1.57
C PHE A 59 4.26 -0.05 1.93
N GLU A 60 4.42 -1.02 2.83
CA GLU A 60 3.35 -1.90 3.28
C GLU A 60 2.58 -1.36 4.49
N THR A 61 3.10 -0.34 5.17
CA THR A 61 2.54 0.18 6.43
C THR A 61 1.08 0.58 6.28
N ASP A 62 0.72 1.30 5.23
CA ASP A 62 -0.67 1.72 4.98
C ASP A 62 -1.60 0.54 4.69
N VAL A 63 -1.11 -0.45 3.95
CA VAL A 63 -1.84 -1.68 3.63
C VAL A 63 -2.05 -2.52 4.90
N ILE A 64 -1.00 -2.71 5.69
CA ILE A 64 -1.05 -3.42 6.98
C ILE A 64 -2.02 -2.74 7.93
N ASN A 65 -1.96 -1.41 8.06
CA ASN A 65 -2.89 -0.64 8.88
C ASN A 65 -4.34 -0.86 8.43
N THR A 66 -4.60 -0.83 7.12
CA THR A 66 -5.92 -1.09 6.55
C THR A 66 -6.42 -2.50 6.89
N ILE A 67 -5.56 -3.51 6.76
CA ILE A 67 -5.90 -4.90 7.12
C ILE A 67 -6.22 -5.02 8.61
N ILE A 68 -5.41 -4.43 9.49
CA ILE A 68 -5.62 -4.46 10.94
C ILE A 68 -6.93 -3.76 11.31
N LEU A 69 -7.21 -2.60 10.74
CA LEU A 69 -8.46 -1.88 10.97
C LEU A 69 -9.69 -2.68 10.55
N ASN A 70 -9.63 -3.34 9.39
CA ASN A 70 -10.73 -4.18 8.91
C ASN A 70 -10.95 -5.40 9.82
N LYS A 71 -9.88 -6.06 10.28
CA LYS A 71 -9.98 -7.16 11.25
C LYS A 71 -10.63 -6.71 12.56
N ARG A 72 -10.25 -5.54 13.10
CA ARG A 72 -10.85 -4.98 14.32
C ARG A 72 -12.33 -4.64 14.14
N LYS A 73 -12.72 -4.09 12.99
CA LYS A 73 -14.13 -3.84 12.67
C LYS A 73 -14.93 -5.14 12.63
N GLN A 74 -14.39 -6.18 11.99
CA GLN A 74 -15.05 -7.49 11.92
C GLN A 74 -15.25 -8.10 13.32
N ASP A 75 -14.20 -8.11 14.15
CA ASP A 75 -14.28 -8.59 15.54
C ASP A 75 -15.31 -7.81 16.37
N LEU A 76 -15.43 -6.50 16.15
CA LEU A 76 -16.46 -5.67 16.80
C LEU A 76 -17.88 -6.07 16.37
N PHE A 77 -18.10 -6.33 15.08
CA PHE A 77 -19.42 -6.78 14.59
C PHE A 77 -19.79 -8.15 15.13
N ASP A 78 -18.84 -9.07 15.22
CA ASP A 78 -19.07 -10.42 15.76
C ASP A 78 -19.42 -10.34 17.25
N LYS A 79 -18.67 -9.56 18.05
CA LYS A 79 -18.99 -9.32 19.47
C LYS A 79 -20.36 -8.67 19.68
N LEU A 80 -20.73 -7.72 18.81
CA LEU A 80 -22.03 -7.09 18.87
C LEU A 80 -23.14 -8.11 18.60
N ARG A 81 -22.99 -8.94 17.56
CA ARG A 81 -23.94 -10.01 17.22
C ARG A 81 -24.11 -10.98 18.39
N ASP A 82 -23.01 -11.43 18.97
CA ASP A 82 -23.02 -12.35 20.11
C ASP A 82 -23.71 -11.73 21.32
N SER A 83 -23.44 -10.44 21.62
CA SER A 83 -24.10 -9.75 22.73
C SER A 83 -25.62 -9.62 22.53
N ILE A 84 -26.08 -9.31 21.32
CA ILE A 84 -27.51 -9.24 20.98
C ILE A 84 -28.16 -10.61 21.11
N PHE A 85 -27.51 -11.65 20.59
CA PHE A 85 -28.00 -13.03 20.68
C PHE A 85 -28.10 -13.50 22.14
N ILE A 86 -27.07 -13.24 22.94
CA ILE A 86 -27.05 -13.57 24.36
C ILE A 86 -28.12 -12.79 25.13
N ASN A 87 -28.30 -11.50 24.85
CA ASN A 87 -29.31 -10.69 25.51
C ASN A 87 -30.74 -11.13 25.15
N SER A 88 -30.97 -11.53 23.89
CA SER A 88 -32.26 -12.02 23.43
C SER A 88 -32.61 -13.39 24.02
N THR A 89 -31.60 -14.26 24.22
CA THR A 89 -31.78 -15.58 24.83
C THR A 89 -31.89 -15.54 26.35
N LYS A 90 -31.33 -14.52 27.01
CA LYS A 90 -31.39 -14.35 28.47
C LYS A 90 -32.68 -13.71 28.99
N GLY A 91 -33.61 -13.30 28.12
CA GLY A 91 -34.96 -12.91 28.51
C GLY A 91 -35.01 -11.81 29.58
N VAL A 92 -34.34 -10.68 29.34
CA VAL A 92 -34.61 -9.48 30.12
C VAL A 92 -35.59 -8.66 29.30
N ASP A 93 -36.88 -8.97 29.49
CA ASP A 93 -37.98 -8.07 29.16
C ASP A 93 -37.69 -6.73 29.84
N TYR A 94 -37.35 -5.72 29.05
CA TYR A 94 -37.37 -4.35 29.54
C TYR A 94 -38.84 -3.97 29.68
N GLU A 95 -39.38 -4.02 30.91
CA GLU A 95 -40.57 -3.27 31.26
C GLU A 95 -40.24 -1.78 31.13
N ILE A 96 -40.81 -1.15 30.10
CA ILE A 96 -40.83 0.30 29.96
C ILE A 96 -41.95 0.79 30.89
N PHE A 97 -41.59 1.47 31.99
CA PHE A 97 -42.50 2.31 32.78
C PHE A 97 -42.56 3.73 32.21
#